data_AF-A0A537SGL6-F1
#
_entry.id   AF-A0A537SGL6-F1
#
_cell.length_a   1.000
_cell.length_b   1.000
_cell.length_c   1.000
_cell.angle_alpha   90.00
_cell.angle_beta   90.00
_cell.angle_gamma   90.00
#
_symmetry.space_group_name_H-M   'P 1'
#
loop_
_entity.id
_entity.type
_entity.pdbx_description
1 polymer ?
#
loop_
_entity_poly.entity_id
_entity_poly.type
_entity_poly.pdbx_seq_one_letter_code
_entity_poly.pdbx_strand_id
1 'polypeptide(L)'
;KLHEDWGTTPAAIDCCLSVADDHDVQVMIHTDTLNESGFVEDTIKAFKGRTIHAFHTEGAGGGHAPDIIKVAGLKNVLPSSTNPTRPFTRNTIDEHLDMLMVCHHLDPLIAEDVAFAESRIRKETIAAEDILHDIGALSMMSSDSQAMGRIGEVIIRTWQTADKMKKQRGRLKEEKGDNDNVRAKRYVAKYTINPAIAHGVSKHIGSVEKGKLADLVLWSPAFFGVKPDCIIKGGTIIAAPMGDPNASIPTPQPVHYRKMFGAFGKALCASSLMFVSKAALKRGLRSKLGVEKEFVAVENTRGGISKKSMVHNGATPKIEVDPETYEVTADGELLTCAPAEVLPMAQRYFLF
;
A
#
# COMPACT_ATOMS: atom_id res chain seq x y z
N LYS A 1 1.30 -15.28 -0.20
CA LYS A 1 0.41 -14.48 0.67
C LYS A 1 -0.14 -15.46 1.69
N LEU A 2 0.01 -15.15 2.98
CA LEU A 2 -0.76 -15.76 4.05
C LEU A 2 -2.06 -14.95 4.18
N HIS A 3 -3.21 -15.62 4.21
CA HIS A 3 -4.53 -15.01 4.28
C HIS A 3 -5.43 -15.83 5.20
N GLU A 4 -6.23 -15.17 6.05
CA GLU A 4 -7.04 -15.89 7.04
C GLU A 4 -8.07 -16.84 6.43
N ASP A 5 -8.65 -16.49 5.27
CA ASP A 5 -9.54 -17.34 4.46
C ASP A 5 -8.92 -18.70 4.07
N TRP A 6 -7.58 -18.81 4.08
CA TRP A 6 -6.84 -20.05 3.84
C TRP A 6 -6.17 -20.60 5.12
N GLY A 7 -6.46 -20.02 6.28
CA GLY A 7 -5.84 -20.30 7.57
C GLY A 7 -4.49 -19.60 7.73
N THR A 8 -4.45 -18.48 8.46
CA THR A 8 -3.19 -17.79 8.84
C THR A 8 -2.75 -18.17 10.25
N THR A 9 -2.61 -19.48 10.47
CA THR A 9 -2.22 -20.04 11.77
C THR A 9 -0.71 -19.90 12.02
N PRO A 10 -0.25 -19.95 13.29
CA PRO A 10 1.17 -19.93 13.63
C PRO A 10 2.02 -20.97 12.85
N ALA A 11 1.47 -22.17 12.60
CA ALA A 11 2.15 -23.21 11.83
C ALA A 11 2.30 -22.85 10.35
N ALA A 12 1.24 -22.29 9.73
CA ALA A 12 1.29 -21.83 8.35
C ALA A 12 2.25 -20.65 8.18
N ILE A 13 2.24 -19.71 9.12
CA ILE A 13 3.18 -18.58 9.19
C ILE A 13 4.62 -19.10 9.25
N ASP A 14 4.91 -20.03 10.17
CA ASP A 14 6.26 -20.56 10.36
C ASP A 14 6.79 -21.31 9.13
N CYS A 15 5.94 -22.14 8.53
CA CYS A 15 6.27 -22.88 7.32
C CYS A 15 6.55 -21.92 6.15
N CYS A 16 5.64 -20.96 5.90
CA CYS A 16 5.77 -20.03 4.79
C CYS A 16 7.02 -19.14 4.91
N LEU A 17 7.33 -18.66 6.12
CA LEU A 17 8.53 -17.87 6.36
C LEU A 17 9.82 -18.68 6.21
N SER A 18 9.83 -19.96 6.59
CA SER A 18 10.98 -20.85 6.35
C SER A 18 11.25 -21.02 4.84
N VAL A 19 10.20 -21.27 4.04
CA VAL A 19 10.31 -21.34 2.57
C VAL A 19 10.76 -20.01 1.97
N ALA A 20 10.32 -18.88 2.54
CA ALA A 20 10.72 -17.56 2.10
C ALA A 20 12.21 -17.28 2.34
N ASP A 21 12.74 -17.71 3.49
CA ASP A 21 14.16 -17.63 3.83
C ASP A 21 15.01 -18.48 2.86
N ASP A 22 14.57 -19.69 2.52
CA ASP A 22 15.26 -20.58 1.56
C ASP A 22 15.30 -20.05 0.12
N HIS A 23 14.29 -19.27 -0.27
CA HIS A 23 14.11 -18.83 -1.66
C HIS A 23 14.35 -17.34 -1.91
N ASP A 24 14.67 -16.56 -0.88
CA ASP A 24 14.84 -15.10 -0.93
C ASP A 24 13.61 -14.39 -1.55
N VAL A 25 12.41 -14.73 -1.08
CA VAL A 25 11.14 -14.11 -1.52
C VAL A 25 10.38 -13.44 -0.36
N GLN A 26 9.62 -12.38 -0.64
CA GLN A 26 8.83 -11.72 0.39
C GLN A 26 7.55 -12.50 0.72
N VAL A 27 7.14 -12.46 1.99
CA VAL A 27 5.84 -12.95 2.44
C VAL A 27 4.96 -11.76 2.80
N MET A 28 3.79 -11.67 2.17
CA MET A 28 2.71 -10.79 2.60
C MET A 28 1.76 -11.55 3.50
N ILE A 29 1.23 -10.90 4.52
CA ILE A 29 0.29 -11.48 5.48
C ILE A 29 -0.95 -10.61 5.68
N HIS A 30 -2.09 -11.29 5.73
CA HIS A 30 -3.37 -10.84 6.29
C HIS A 30 -3.64 -11.80 7.44
N THR A 31 -3.64 -11.28 8.67
CA THR A 31 -3.63 -12.10 9.89
C THR A 31 -5.02 -12.59 10.28
N ASP A 32 -5.10 -13.45 11.28
CA ASP A 32 -6.32 -14.07 11.80
C ASP A 32 -7.19 -13.04 12.54
N THR A 33 -8.18 -12.46 11.85
CA THR A 33 -9.08 -11.44 12.42
C THR A 33 -9.86 -11.99 13.60
N LEU A 34 -10.24 -13.27 13.52
CA LEU A 34 -11.06 -13.95 14.52
C LEU A 34 -10.29 -14.27 15.80
N ASN A 35 -8.96 -14.13 15.79
CA ASN A 35 -8.08 -14.61 16.85
C ASN A 35 -8.28 -16.12 17.13
N GLU A 36 -8.67 -16.90 16.12
CA GLU A 36 -9.00 -18.32 16.28
C GLU A 36 -7.79 -19.13 16.76
N SER A 37 -6.63 -18.84 16.18
CA SER A 37 -5.38 -19.55 16.43
C SER A 37 -4.44 -18.86 17.43
N GLY A 38 -4.92 -17.78 18.07
CA GLY A 38 -4.20 -16.94 19.02
C GLY A 38 -4.40 -15.44 18.76
N PHE A 39 -3.91 -14.60 19.67
CA PHE A 39 -3.96 -13.15 19.51
C PHE A 39 -2.76 -12.63 18.70
N VAL A 40 -2.70 -11.32 18.45
CA VAL A 40 -1.62 -10.69 17.67
C VAL A 40 -0.23 -11.05 18.22
N GLU A 41 -0.08 -11.18 19.53
CA GLU A 41 1.18 -11.56 20.19
C GLU A 41 1.65 -12.96 19.78
N ASP A 42 0.73 -13.90 19.54
CA ASP A 42 1.06 -15.26 19.12
C ASP A 42 1.49 -15.31 17.65
N THR A 43 0.81 -14.53 16.79
CA THR A 43 1.26 -14.29 15.42
C THR A 43 2.63 -13.62 15.38
N ILE A 44 2.90 -12.63 16.24
CA ILE A 44 4.20 -11.98 16.36
C ILE A 44 5.29 -12.98 16.78
N LYS A 45 4.99 -13.88 17.74
CA LYS A 45 5.91 -14.97 18.12
C LYS A 45 6.17 -15.90 16.93
N ALA A 46 5.15 -16.23 16.14
CA ALA A 46 5.28 -17.08 14.95
C ALA A 46 6.18 -16.47 13.87
N PHE A 47 6.27 -15.14 13.79
CA PHE A 47 7.25 -14.49 12.91
C PHE A 47 8.70 -14.86 13.26
N LYS A 48 9.00 -15.14 14.54
CA LYS A 48 10.36 -15.44 15.05
C LYS A 48 11.39 -14.37 14.64
N GLY A 49 10.96 -13.11 14.58
CA GLY A 49 11.80 -11.97 14.15
C GLY A 49 12.16 -11.94 12.66
N ARG A 50 11.64 -12.86 11.83
CA ARG A 50 11.88 -12.89 10.38
C ARG A 50 11.14 -11.77 9.67
N THR A 51 11.68 -11.29 8.55
CA THR A 51 11.06 -10.22 7.75
C THR A 51 9.68 -10.64 7.28
N ILE A 52 8.70 -9.73 7.34
CA ILE A 52 7.37 -9.96 6.76
C ILE A 52 6.72 -8.64 6.36
N HIS A 53 5.95 -8.66 5.28
CA HIS A 53 5.13 -7.52 4.87
C HIS A 53 3.71 -7.69 5.43
N ALA A 54 3.33 -6.88 6.42
CA ALA A 54 1.97 -6.80 6.92
C ALA A 54 1.09 -5.95 5.97
N PHE A 55 0.09 -6.59 5.37
CA PHE A 55 -0.88 -5.92 4.49
C PHE A 55 -1.96 -5.23 5.32
N HIS A 56 -2.57 -4.15 4.81
CA HIS A 56 -3.60 -3.32 5.48
C HIS A 56 -3.47 -3.28 7.02
N THR A 57 -2.30 -2.82 7.47
CA THR A 57 -1.81 -3.00 8.86
C THR A 57 -2.73 -2.37 9.90
N GLU A 58 -3.55 -1.40 9.54
CA GLU A 58 -4.55 -0.81 10.44
C GLU A 58 -5.67 -1.79 10.84
N GLY A 59 -6.02 -2.72 9.95
CA GLY A 59 -6.91 -3.85 10.26
C GLY A 59 -8.31 -3.80 9.67
N ALA A 60 -8.81 -2.70 9.11
CA ALA A 60 -10.13 -2.67 8.46
C ALA A 60 -10.17 -3.64 7.26
N GLY A 61 -9.10 -3.68 6.47
CA GLY A 61 -8.91 -4.68 5.39
C GLY A 61 -8.76 -6.11 5.90
N GLY A 62 -8.49 -6.31 7.19
CA GLY A 62 -8.40 -7.60 7.87
C GLY A 62 -7.15 -7.76 8.73
N GLY A 63 -7.25 -8.62 9.73
CA GLY A 63 -6.22 -8.91 10.72
C GLY A 63 -6.75 -8.83 12.15
N HIS A 64 -6.01 -9.44 13.09
CA HIS A 64 -6.33 -9.53 14.53
C HIS A 64 -7.10 -8.31 15.05
N ALA A 65 -8.35 -8.53 15.42
CA ALA A 65 -9.20 -7.50 16.00
C ALA A 65 -8.95 -7.40 17.52
N PRO A 66 -8.76 -6.18 18.08
CA PRO A 66 -8.74 -4.87 17.42
C PRO A 66 -7.32 -4.35 17.07
N ASP A 67 -6.28 -5.12 17.34
CA ASP A 67 -4.95 -4.57 17.64
C ASP A 67 -3.82 -4.98 16.69
N ILE A 68 -4.14 -5.49 15.49
CA ILE A 68 -3.16 -5.80 14.44
C ILE A 68 -2.20 -4.62 14.14
N ILE A 69 -2.67 -3.38 14.28
CA ILE A 69 -1.86 -2.16 14.06
C ILE A 69 -0.58 -2.09 14.90
N LYS A 70 -0.52 -2.82 16.03
CA LYS A 70 0.69 -2.98 16.87
C LYS A 70 1.90 -3.44 16.06
N VAL A 71 1.72 -4.25 15.01
CA VAL A 71 2.84 -4.80 14.22
C VAL A 71 3.61 -3.71 13.47
N ALA A 72 3.04 -2.52 13.28
CA ALA A 72 3.75 -1.38 12.71
C ALA A 72 4.91 -0.90 13.60
N GLY A 73 4.90 -1.20 14.91
CA GLY A 73 6.02 -0.90 15.81
C GLY A 73 7.21 -1.87 15.70
N LEU A 74 7.06 -3.00 15.00
CA LEU A 74 8.06 -4.05 14.97
C LEU A 74 9.17 -3.79 13.94
N LYS A 75 10.41 -4.15 14.31
CA LYS A 75 11.60 -3.93 13.47
C LYS A 75 11.61 -4.81 12.21
N ASN A 76 11.11 -6.03 12.29
CA ASN A 76 11.11 -7.00 11.19
C ASN A 76 9.88 -6.89 10.27
N VAL A 77 8.90 -6.07 10.63
CA VAL A 77 7.67 -5.89 9.85
C VAL A 77 7.82 -4.73 8.88
N LEU A 78 7.38 -4.92 7.64
CA LEU A 78 7.27 -3.90 6.60
C LEU A 78 5.79 -3.57 6.41
N PRO A 79 5.23 -2.61 7.16
CA PRO A 79 3.79 -2.40 7.18
C PRO A 79 3.31 -1.53 6.01
N SER A 80 2.21 -1.93 5.39
CA SER A 80 1.49 -1.14 4.39
C SER A 80 0.05 -0.89 4.79
N SER A 81 -0.53 0.14 4.18
CA SER A 81 -1.97 0.40 4.17
C SER A 81 -2.57 0.12 2.82
N THR A 82 -3.85 -0.24 2.82
CA THR A 82 -4.72 -0.21 1.63
C THR A 82 -5.48 1.12 1.62
N ASN A 83 -6.04 1.49 0.47
CA ASN A 83 -6.40 2.88 0.25
C ASN A 83 -7.82 3.35 0.63
N PRO A 84 -8.83 2.50 0.92
CA PRO A 84 -10.17 3.02 1.23
C PRO A 84 -10.27 3.77 2.56
N THR A 85 -9.49 3.38 3.56
CA THR A 85 -9.45 4.09 4.86
C THR A 85 -8.75 5.46 4.74
N ARG A 86 -8.16 5.79 3.58
CA ARG A 86 -7.19 6.87 3.43
C ARG A 86 -7.78 8.13 2.77
N PRO A 87 -7.54 9.32 3.33
CA PRO A 87 -7.45 9.54 4.78
C PRO A 87 -8.79 9.26 5.48
N PHE A 88 -8.80 9.33 6.80
CA PHE A 88 -10.05 9.28 7.56
C PHE A 88 -10.95 10.49 7.23
N THR A 89 -12.14 10.23 6.71
CA THR A 89 -13.17 11.21 6.33
C THR A 89 -14.50 10.93 7.02
N ARG A 90 -15.45 11.86 6.92
CA ARG A 90 -16.78 11.71 7.56
C ARG A 90 -17.57 10.50 7.06
N ASN A 91 -17.35 10.06 5.82
CA ASN A 91 -18.05 8.93 5.22
C ASN A 91 -17.30 7.60 5.40
N THR A 92 -16.09 7.62 5.98
CA THR A 92 -15.22 6.43 5.99
C THR A 92 -15.84 5.28 6.78
N ILE A 93 -16.41 5.54 7.96
CA ILE A 93 -16.96 4.49 8.82
C ILE A 93 -18.21 3.86 8.20
N ASP A 94 -19.17 4.69 7.80
CA ASP A 94 -20.43 4.22 7.19
C ASP A 94 -20.16 3.40 5.91
N GLU A 95 -19.26 3.88 5.04
CA GLU A 95 -18.86 3.13 3.85
C GLU A 95 -18.25 1.77 4.19
N HIS A 96 -17.36 1.71 5.19
CA HIS A 96 -16.61 0.49 5.48
C HIS A 96 -17.43 -0.54 6.24
N LEU A 97 -18.34 -0.11 7.13
CA LEU A 97 -19.28 -1.01 7.79
C LEU A 97 -20.15 -1.72 6.75
N ASP A 98 -20.83 -0.97 5.88
CA ASP A 98 -21.70 -1.55 4.85
C ASP A 98 -20.90 -2.41 3.85
N MET A 99 -19.72 -1.94 3.41
CA MET A 99 -18.82 -2.72 2.55
C MET A 99 -18.44 -4.06 3.19
N LEU A 100 -18.08 -4.07 4.48
CA LEU A 100 -17.69 -5.28 5.17
C LEU A 100 -18.86 -6.26 5.27
N MET A 101 -20.06 -5.77 5.61
CA MET A 101 -21.27 -6.57 5.71
C MET A 101 -21.63 -7.21 4.37
N VAL A 102 -21.59 -6.44 3.28
CA VAL A 102 -21.82 -6.97 1.93
C VAL A 102 -20.76 -8.02 1.56
N CYS A 103 -19.48 -7.74 1.79
CA CYS A 103 -18.38 -8.65 1.42
C CYS A 103 -18.43 -9.99 2.16
N HIS A 104 -18.88 -9.99 3.42
CA HIS A 104 -18.94 -11.21 4.25
C HIS A 104 -20.35 -11.80 4.36
N HIS A 105 -21.33 -11.24 3.62
CA HIS A 105 -22.73 -11.66 3.64
C HIS A 105 -23.33 -11.66 5.07
N LEU A 106 -22.98 -10.63 5.85
CA LEU A 106 -23.46 -10.44 7.22
C LEU A 106 -24.87 -9.84 7.22
N ASP A 107 -25.66 -10.15 8.24
CA ASP A 107 -27.01 -9.63 8.44
C ASP A 107 -27.05 -8.61 9.59
N PRO A 108 -27.51 -7.35 9.37
CA PRO A 108 -27.64 -6.35 10.44
C PRO A 108 -28.65 -6.72 11.52
N LEU A 109 -29.46 -7.76 11.32
CA LEU A 109 -30.40 -8.27 12.31
C LEU A 109 -29.78 -9.34 13.23
N ILE A 110 -28.57 -9.82 12.95
CA ILE A 110 -27.84 -10.78 13.77
C ILE A 110 -26.81 -10.02 14.62
N ALA A 111 -26.89 -10.16 15.95
CA ALA A 111 -26.06 -9.39 16.88
C ALA A 111 -24.57 -9.75 16.76
N GLU A 112 -24.26 -11.02 16.52
CA GLU A 112 -22.89 -11.53 16.33
C GLU A 112 -22.25 -10.98 15.05
N ASP A 113 -23.03 -10.83 13.99
CA ASP A 113 -22.60 -10.27 12.71
C ASP A 113 -22.26 -8.77 12.85
N VAL A 114 -23.11 -8.03 13.56
CA VAL A 114 -22.86 -6.62 13.89
C VAL A 114 -21.62 -6.48 14.78
N ALA A 115 -21.50 -7.32 15.82
CA ALA A 115 -20.35 -7.31 16.72
C ALA A 115 -19.04 -7.61 15.98
N PHE A 116 -19.05 -8.57 15.04
CA PHE A 116 -17.90 -8.83 14.18
C PHE A 116 -17.56 -7.62 13.30
N ALA A 117 -18.56 -6.98 12.68
CA ALA A 117 -18.34 -5.81 11.85
C ALA A 117 -17.75 -4.63 12.63
N GLU A 118 -18.29 -4.33 13.81
CA GLU A 118 -17.81 -3.28 14.72
C GLU A 118 -16.41 -3.59 15.28
N SER A 119 -16.08 -4.86 15.51
CA SER A 119 -14.73 -5.26 15.94
C SER A 119 -13.67 -4.97 14.87
N ARG A 120 -14.05 -4.97 13.58
CA ARG A 120 -13.13 -4.83 12.44
C ARG A 120 -13.06 -3.40 11.90
N ILE A 121 -14.18 -2.67 11.84
CA ILE A 121 -14.23 -1.29 11.35
C ILE A 121 -14.23 -0.32 12.53
N ARG A 122 -13.03 0.14 12.91
CA ARG A 122 -12.84 0.95 14.11
C ARG A 122 -12.39 2.35 13.72
N LYS A 123 -13.05 3.36 14.28
CA LYS A 123 -12.73 4.77 14.02
C LYS A 123 -11.35 5.13 14.57
N GLU A 124 -11.00 4.55 15.71
CA GLU A 124 -9.80 4.82 16.49
C GLU A 124 -8.55 4.40 15.71
N THR A 125 -8.52 3.17 15.19
CA THR A 125 -7.39 2.65 14.41
C THR A 125 -7.30 3.32 13.03
N ILE A 126 -8.42 3.60 12.36
CA ILE A 126 -8.47 4.35 11.09
C ILE A 126 -7.91 5.79 11.27
N ALA A 127 -8.24 6.45 12.38
CA ALA A 127 -7.71 7.77 12.71
C ALA A 127 -6.22 7.73 13.07
N ALA A 128 -5.78 6.72 13.82
CA ALA A 128 -4.38 6.51 14.17
C ALA A 128 -3.51 6.23 12.93
N GLU A 129 -4.03 5.48 11.96
CA GLU A 129 -3.36 5.14 10.71
C GLU A 129 -2.90 6.38 9.92
N ASP A 130 -3.70 7.46 9.92
CA ASP A 130 -3.31 8.73 9.28
C ASP A 130 -2.02 9.30 9.92
N ILE A 131 -1.95 9.28 11.25
CA ILE A 131 -0.81 9.82 12.01
C ILE A 131 0.41 8.91 11.89
N LEU A 132 0.21 7.59 11.93
CA LEU A 132 1.28 6.60 11.75
C LEU A 132 1.92 6.72 10.36
N HIS A 133 1.15 7.10 9.33
CA HIS A 133 1.74 7.48 8.04
C HIS A 133 2.58 8.74 8.12
N ASP A 134 2.08 9.79 8.78
CA ASP A 134 2.75 11.10 8.85
C ASP A 134 4.07 11.03 9.64
N ILE A 135 4.15 10.21 10.70
CA ILE A 135 5.39 9.98 11.46
C ILE A 135 6.31 8.92 10.82
N GLY A 136 5.86 8.25 9.76
CA GLY A 136 6.65 7.24 9.05
C GLY A 136 6.73 5.88 9.75
N ALA A 137 5.73 5.53 10.57
CA ALA A 137 5.56 4.19 11.14
C ALA A 137 4.82 3.25 10.19
N LEU A 138 4.03 3.75 9.23
CA LEU A 138 3.54 2.98 8.10
C LEU A 138 4.36 3.33 6.85
N SER A 139 4.86 2.31 6.16
CA SER A 139 5.95 2.47 5.20
C SER A 139 5.51 2.47 3.74
N MET A 140 4.34 1.91 3.47
CA MET A 140 3.86 1.68 2.11
C MET A 140 2.36 1.97 1.97
N MET A 141 1.96 2.35 0.76
CA MET A 141 0.57 2.53 0.33
C MET A 141 0.28 1.59 -0.82
N SER A 142 -0.86 0.91 -0.77
CA SER A 142 -1.32 -0.06 -1.76
C SER A 142 -2.82 0.11 -2.02
N SER A 143 -3.36 -0.61 -3.00
CA SER A 143 -4.78 -0.52 -3.35
C SER A 143 -5.64 -1.46 -2.53
N ASP A 144 -5.41 -2.76 -2.68
CA ASP A 144 -6.36 -3.88 -2.48
C ASP A 144 -7.44 -3.99 -3.56
N SER A 145 -6.99 -3.99 -4.82
CA SER A 145 -7.85 -3.78 -5.98
C SER A 145 -9.07 -4.71 -6.03
N GLN A 146 -10.26 -4.12 -5.89
CA GLN A 146 -11.56 -4.82 -5.90
C GLN A 146 -11.75 -5.84 -4.77
N ALA A 147 -10.94 -5.77 -3.73
CA ALA A 147 -11.04 -6.60 -2.53
C ALA A 147 -10.86 -5.69 -1.30
N MET A 148 -11.80 -4.75 -1.10
CA MET A 148 -11.66 -3.64 -0.15
C MET A 148 -10.58 -2.61 -0.56
N GLY A 149 -10.54 -2.23 -1.84
CA GLY A 149 -9.53 -1.30 -2.35
C GLY A 149 -9.73 -0.82 -3.78
N ARG A 150 -9.12 0.34 -4.10
CA ARG A 150 -9.34 1.08 -5.35
C ARG A 150 -8.06 1.20 -6.18
N ILE A 151 -7.93 0.44 -7.27
CA ILE A 151 -6.66 0.36 -8.03
C ILE A 151 -6.15 1.72 -8.55
N GLY A 152 -7.05 2.62 -8.95
CA GLY A 152 -6.71 3.93 -9.52
C GLY A 152 -6.35 5.02 -8.51
N GLU A 153 -6.44 4.75 -7.20
CA GLU A 153 -6.43 5.80 -6.17
C GLU A 153 -5.22 5.74 -5.24
N VAL A 154 -4.27 4.82 -5.40
CA VAL A 154 -3.10 4.70 -4.50
C VAL A 154 -2.34 6.03 -4.38
N ILE A 155 -2.06 6.68 -5.51
CA ILE A 155 -1.32 7.95 -5.55
C ILE A 155 -2.16 9.08 -4.93
N ILE A 156 -3.41 9.23 -5.37
CA ILE A 156 -4.32 10.29 -4.89
C ILE A 156 -4.49 10.21 -3.37
N ARG A 157 -4.78 9.01 -2.85
CA ARG A 157 -5.04 8.76 -1.43
C ARG A 157 -3.80 9.03 -0.59
N THR A 158 -2.62 8.72 -1.10
CA THR A 158 -1.34 9.08 -0.45
C THR A 158 -1.24 10.60 -0.26
N TRP A 159 -1.51 11.39 -1.30
CA TRP A 159 -1.41 12.84 -1.24
C TRP A 159 -2.55 13.50 -0.47
N GLN A 160 -3.75 12.94 -0.49
CA GLN A 160 -4.86 13.38 0.37
C GLN A 160 -4.55 13.16 1.86
N THR A 161 -3.92 12.04 2.22
CA THR A 161 -3.43 11.83 3.59
C THR A 161 -2.34 12.83 3.97
N ALA A 162 -1.38 13.10 3.09
CA ALA A 162 -0.36 14.12 3.35
C ALA A 162 -0.96 15.53 3.56
N ASP A 163 -1.95 15.92 2.73
CA ASP A 163 -2.68 17.19 2.84
C ASP A 163 -3.45 17.30 4.16
N LYS A 164 -4.24 16.28 4.51
CA LYS A 164 -4.98 16.25 5.77
C LYS A 164 -4.03 16.38 6.98
N MET A 165 -2.94 15.63 6.98
CA MET A 165 -1.96 15.67 8.07
C MET A 165 -1.25 17.01 8.17
N LYS A 166 -0.95 17.66 7.04
CA LYS A 166 -0.46 19.05 7.06
C LYS A 166 -1.47 20.00 7.68
N LYS A 167 -2.74 19.93 7.29
CA LYS A 167 -3.80 20.83 7.79
C LYS A 167 -4.03 20.67 9.29
N GLN A 168 -3.99 19.44 9.81
CA GLN A 168 -4.32 19.16 11.21
C GLN A 168 -3.11 19.18 12.14
N ARG A 169 -1.92 18.77 11.67
CA ARG A 169 -0.70 18.66 12.50
C ARG A 169 0.35 19.71 12.17
N GLY A 170 0.08 20.55 11.16
CA GLY A 170 1.02 21.55 10.69
C GLY A 170 2.24 20.93 10.03
N ARG A 171 3.37 21.62 10.17
CA ARG A 171 4.65 21.29 9.55
C ARG A 171 5.37 20.19 10.32
N LEU A 172 6.01 19.26 9.61
CA LEU A 172 6.89 18.26 10.25
C LEU A 172 8.10 18.92 10.91
N LYS A 173 8.57 18.37 12.03
CA LYS A 173 9.70 18.92 12.80
C LYS A 173 11.01 18.95 11.99
N GLU A 174 11.15 18.04 11.04
CA GLU A 174 12.36 17.86 10.23
C GLU A 174 12.45 18.79 9.01
N GLU A 175 11.37 19.54 8.72
CA GLU A 175 11.30 20.42 7.53
C GLU A 175 12.20 21.65 7.64
N LYS A 176 12.88 22.01 6.54
CA LYS A 176 13.76 23.19 6.44
C LYS A 176 13.33 24.14 5.30
N GLY A 177 13.23 25.44 5.58
CA GLY A 177 12.80 26.47 4.61
C GLY A 177 11.28 26.48 4.36
N ASP A 178 10.73 27.45 3.63
CA ASP A 178 9.26 27.57 3.46
C ASP A 178 8.69 26.58 2.41
N ASN A 179 8.58 25.30 2.77
CA ASN A 179 8.11 24.20 1.92
C ASN A 179 7.71 22.97 2.75
N ASP A 180 7.21 21.93 2.07
CA ASP A 180 6.83 20.61 2.64
C ASP A 180 7.65 19.47 2.01
N ASN A 181 8.93 19.69 1.70
CA ASN A 181 9.74 18.73 0.94
C ASN A 181 10.01 17.43 1.71
N VAL A 182 10.23 17.47 3.03
CA VAL A 182 10.41 16.26 3.84
C VAL A 182 9.12 15.45 3.88
N ARG A 183 7.95 16.08 4.06
CA ARG A 183 6.66 15.38 3.97
C ARG A 183 6.46 14.80 2.58
N ALA A 184 6.69 15.58 1.52
CA ALA A 184 6.54 15.09 0.15
C ALA A 184 7.45 13.88 -0.15
N LYS A 185 8.71 13.92 0.28
CA LYS A 185 9.66 12.79 0.17
C LYS A 185 9.21 11.57 0.97
N ARG A 186 8.73 11.78 2.21
CA ARG A 186 8.19 10.70 3.06
C ARG A 186 7.02 10.01 2.39
N TYR A 187 6.09 10.75 1.80
CA TYR A 187 4.87 10.20 1.21
C TYR A 187 5.08 9.59 -0.19
N VAL A 188 5.88 10.21 -1.07
CA VAL A 188 6.16 9.62 -2.40
C VAL A 188 6.86 8.26 -2.26
N ALA A 189 7.73 8.10 -1.26
CA ALA A 189 8.42 6.84 -1.01
C ALA A 189 7.47 5.66 -0.72
N LYS A 190 6.26 5.94 -0.19
CA LYS A 190 5.28 4.93 0.21
C LYS A 190 4.69 4.15 -0.98
N TYR A 191 4.64 4.74 -2.18
CA TYR A 191 4.13 4.07 -3.38
C TYR A 191 5.18 3.91 -4.49
N THR A 192 6.43 4.32 -4.25
CA THR A 192 7.53 4.17 -5.20
C THR A 192 8.61 3.22 -4.67
N ILE A 193 9.54 3.72 -3.86
CA ILE A 193 10.75 3.00 -3.50
C ILE A 193 10.52 1.95 -2.40
N ASN A 194 9.64 2.22 -1.43
CA ASN A 194 9.42 1.29 -0.31
C ASN A 194 8.76 -0.02 -0.77
N PRO A 195 7.70 -0.01 -1.61
CA PRO A 195 7.20 -1.25 -2.21
C PRO A 195 8.26 -2.00 -3.02
N ALA A 196 9.09 -1.26 -3.78
CA ALA A 196 10.15 -1.88 -4.56
C ALA A 196 11.23 -2.54 -3.69
N ILE A 197 11.60 -1.93 -2.56
CA ILE A 197 12.53 -2.51 -1.59
C ILE A 197 11.90 -3.73 -0.92
N ALA A 198 10.67 -3.61 -0.42
CA ALA A 198 9.97 -4.68 0.29
C ALA A 198 9.82 -5.96 -0.56
N HIS A 199 9.65 -5.81 -1.87
CA HIS A 199 9.47 -6.92 -2.79
C HIS A 199 10.73 -7.29 -3.60
N GLY A 200 11.89 -6.72 -3.26
CA GLY A 200 13.17 -7.13 -3.84
C GLY A 200 13.35 -6.76 -5.31
N VAL A 201 12.76 -5.65 -5.74
CA VAL A 201 12.79 -5.14 -7.13
C VAL A 201 13.37 -3.73 -7.23
N SER A 202 13.87 -3.17 -6.11
CA SER A 202 14.38 -1.79 -6.02
C SER A 202 15.61 -1.51 -6.88
N LYS A 203 16.35 -2.53 -7.31
CA LYS A 203 17.43 -2.40 -8.30
C LYS A 203 16.93 -1.98 -9.69
N HIS A 204 15.69 -2.34 -10.02
CA HIS A 204 15.13 -2.15 -11.36
C HIS A 204 14.14 -0.99 -11.44
N ILE A 205 13.36 -0.74 -10.38
CA ILE A 205 12.27 0.24 -10.36
C ILE A 205 12.17 0.95 -9.00
N GLY A 206 11.21 1.87 -8.88
CA GLY A 206 10.81 2.50 -7.61
C GLY A 206 11.38 3.89 -7.37
N SER A 207 12.24 4.41 -8.24
CA SER A 207 12.78 5.78 -8.13
C SER A 207 13.43 6.25 -9.44
N VAL A 208 13.63 7.56 -9.55
CA VAL A 208 14.34 8.18 -10.67
C VAL A 208 15.85 8.19 -10.33
N GLU A 209 16.51 7.07 -10.58
CA GLU A 209 17.94 6.87 -10.33
C GLU A 209 18.62 6.26 -11.56
N LYS A 210 19.89 6.61 -11.79
CA LYS A 210 20.67 6.05 -12.91
C LYS A 210 20.73 4.53 -12.81
N GLY A 211 20.57 3.84 -13.95
CA GLY A 211 20.62 2.38 -14.04
C GLY A 211 19.28 1.66 -13.80
N LYS A 212 18.25 2.35 -13.31
CA LYS A 212 16.89 1.81 -13.22
C LYS A 212 16.14 1.95 -14.55
N LEU A 213 15.06 1.20 -14.71
CA LEU A 213 14.16 1.36 -15.86
C LEU A 213 13.60 2.79 -15.90
N ALA A 214 13.50 3.34 -17.11
CA ALA A 214 12.85 4.62 -17.37
C ALA A 214 11.32 4.47 -17.32
N ASP A 215 10.81 4.07 -16.15
CA ASP A 215 9.40 4.07 -15.79
C ASP A 215 9.08 5.40 -15.12
N LEU A 216 8.57 6.34 -15.92
CA LEU A 216 8.40 7.74 -15.53
C LEU A 216 6.95 8.18 -15.74
N VAL A 217 6.50 9.12 -14.91
CA VAL A 217 5.19 9.73 -15.06
C VAL A 217 5.37 11.24 -15.05
N LEU A 218 4.84 11.90 -16.08
CA LEU A 218 4.88 13.35 -16.21
C LEU A 218 3.56 13.94 -15.74
N TRP A 219 3.64 15.06 -15.03
CA TRP A 219 2.50 15.72 -14.42
C TRP A 219 2.59 17.22 -14.63
N SER A 220 1.50 17.81 -15.12
CA SER A 220 1.23 19.22 -14.95
C SER A 220 0.94 19.48 -13.47
N PRO A 221 1.55 20.50 -12.84
CA PRO A 221 1.39 20.76 -11.40
C PRO A 221 -0.07 20.82 -10.93
N ALA A 222 -0.96 21.39 -11.75
CA ALA A 222 -2.39 21.49 -11.45
C ALA A 222 -3.12 20.13 -11.35
N PHE A 223 -2.56 19.07 -11.92
CA PHE A 223 -3.12 17.71 -11.95
C PHE A 223 -2.23 16.68 -11.24
N PHE A 224 -1.18 17.13 -10.55
CA PHE A 224 -0.25 16.25 -9.84
C PHE A 224 -0.99 15.30 -8.90
N GLY A 225 -0.66 14.01 -9.01
CA GLY A 225 -1.26 12.96 -8.22
C GLY A 225 -2.63 12.47 -8.73
N VAL A 226 -3.31 13.21 -9.61
CA VAL A 226 -4.70 12.94 -10.04
C VAL A 226 -4.76 12.37 -11.46
N LYS A 227 -4.32 13.14 -12.47
CA LYS A 227 -4.37 12.79 -13.88
C LYS A 227 -3.03 13.12 -14.56
N PRO A 228 -2.14 12.14 -14.82
CA PRO A 228 -0.84 12.40 -15.44
C PRO A 228 -0.94 12.78 -16.93
N ASP A 229 0.01 13.59 -17.41
CA ASP A 229 0.08 13.99 -18.83
C ASP A 229 0.70 12.90 -19.70
N CYS A 230 1.53 12.04 -19.12
CA CYS A 230 2.22 10.99 -19.86
C CYS A 230 2.70 9.91 -18.91
N ILE A 231 2.51 8.64 -19.29
CA ILE A 231 3.03 7.48 -18.59
C ILE A 231 4.04 6.81 -19.53
N ILE A 232 5.28 6.70 -19.08
CA ILE A 232 6.42 6.15 -19.82
C ILE A 232 6.81 4.84 -19.14
N LYS A 233 6.94 3.78 -19.94
CA LYS A 233 7.38 2.45 -19.52
C LYS A 233 8.64 2.09 -20.31
N GLY A 234 9.74 1.81 -19.62
CA GLY A 234 11.02 1.45 -20.25
C GLY A 234 11.46 2.44 -21.34
N GLY A 235 11.21 3.73 -21.16
CA GLY A 235 11.55 4.79 -22.12
C GLY A 235 10.55 5.01 -23.28
N THR A 236 9.46 4.25 -23.34
CA THR A 236 8.41 4.42 -24.37
C THR A 236 7.08 4.83 -23.74
N ILE A 237 6.35 5.76 -24.36
CA ILE A 237 5.02 6.17 -23.87
C ILE A 237 4.05 4.97 -23.97
N ILE A 238 3.45 4.59 -22.83
CA ILE A 238 2.49 3.49 -22.75
C ILE A 238 1.04 3.99 -22.71
N ALA A 239 0.80 5.17 -22.14
CA ALA A 239 -0.50 5.82 -22.12
C ALA A 239 -0.36 7.33 -21.93
N ALA A 240 -1.28 8.09 -22.52
CA ALA A 240 -1.39 9.54 -22.38
C ALA A 240 -2.83 9.99 -22.67
N PRO A 241 -3.29 11.13 -22.12
CA PRO A 241 -4.50 11.79 -22.58
C PRO A 241 -4.34 12.21 -24.04
N MET A 242 -5.32 11.86 -24.88
CA MET A 242 -5.27 12.12 -26.31
C MET A 242 -6.64 12.50 -26.83
N GLY A 243 -6.69 13.58 -27.60
CA GLY A 243 -7.89 14.13 -28.23
C GLY A 243 -8.45 13.29 -29.36
N ASP A 244 -9.26 13.91 -30.21
CA ASP A 244 -9.80 13.28 -31.42
C ASP A 244 -8.66 12.86 -32.39
N PRO A 245 -8.51 11.55 -32.70
CA PRO A 245 -7.49 11.07 -33.63
C PRO A 245 -7.61 11.60 -35.06
N ASN A 246 -8.79 12.10 -35.47
CA ASN A 246 -9.00 12.69 -36.80
C ASN A 246 -8.81 14.22 -36.83
N ALA A 247 -8.57 14.86 -35.69
CA ALA A 247 -8.34 16.29 -35.63
C ALA A 247 -6.96 16.68 -36.19
N SER A 248 -6.79 17.96 -36.54
CA SER A 248 -5.55 18.47 -37.13
C SER A 248 -4.36 18.53 -36.13
N ILE A 249 -4.63 18.39 -34.84
CA ILE A 249 -3.67 18.44 -33.72
C ILE A 249 -4.18 17.52 -32.57
N PRO A 250 -3.36 17.11 -31.59
CA PRO A 250 -3.73 16.07 -30.61
C PRO A 250 -4.60 16.54 -29.42
N THR A 251 -4.87 17.84 -29.31
CA THR A 251 -5.55 18.47 -28.16
C THR A 251 -7.06 18.74 -28.30
N PRO A 252 -7.70 18.75 -29.49
CA PRO A 252 -9.14 18.91 -29.61
C PRO A 252 -9.91 17.79 -28.91
N GLN A 253 -11.04 18.18 -28.31
CA GLN A 253 -11.87 17.28 -27.53
C GLN A 253 -12.53 16.20 -28.42
N PRO A 254 -12.86 15.02 -27.86
CA PRO A 254 -12.72 14.62 -26.46
C PRO A 254 -11.33 14.09 -26.10
N VAL A 255 -10.74 14.62 -25.03
CA VAL A 255 -9.46 14.18 -24.47
C VAL A 255 -9.70 13.18 -23.34
N HIS A 256 -9.22 11.96 -23.52
CA HIS A 256 -9.23 10.92 -22.49
C HIS A 256 -7.97 10.05 -22.62
N TYR A 257 -7.67 9.24 -21.60
CA TYR A 257 -6.53 8.33 -21.67
C TYR A 257 -6.71 7.31 -22.80
N ARG A 258 -5.67 7.17 -23.61
CA ARG A 258 -5.57 6.14 -24.64
C ARG A 258 -4.25 5.38 -24.47
N LYS A 259 -4.24 4.12 -24.88
CA LYS A 259 -3.02 3.32 -24.99
C LYS A 259 -2.16 3.90 -26.13
N MET A 260 -0.86 4.00 -25.88
CA MET A 260 0.14 4.48 -26.86
C MET A 260 1.02 3.31 -27.33
N PHE A 261 1.97 3.58 -28.21
CA PHE A 261 2.78 2.53 -28.86
C PHE A 261 3.45 1.54 -27.89
N GLY A 262 3.88 1.99 -26.71
CA GLY A 262 4.48 1.11 -25.69
C GLY A 262 3.53 0.04 -25.15
N ALA A 263 2.22 0.16 -25.37
CA ALA A 263 1.21 -0.80 -24.91
C ALA A 263 0.91 -1.93 -25.91
N PHE A 264 1.52 -1.93 -27.10
CA PHE A 264 1.14 -2.83 -28.18
C PHE A 264 2.30 -3.74 -28.63
N GLY A 265 1.94 -4.96 -29.04
CA GLY A 265 2.86 -5.94 -29.64
C GLY A 265 4.13 -6.17 -28.81
N LYS A 266 5.26 -6.29 -29.52
CA LYS A 266 6.58 -6.54 -28.90
C LYS A 266 7.15 -5.36 -28.14
N ALA A 267 6.65 -4.14 -28.36
CA ALA A 267 7.08 -2.96 -27.59
C ALA A 267 6.68 -3.10 -26.11
N LEU A 268 5.50 -3.68 -25.82
CA LEU A 268 5.09 -4.01 -24.46
C LEU A 268 6.03 -5.03 -23.80
N CYS A 269 6.48 -6.02 -24.56
CA CYS A 269 7.40 -7.05 -24.08
C CYS A 269 8.80 -6.48 -23.80
N ALA A 270 9.32 -5.65 -24.70
CA ALA A 270 10.66 -5.08 -24.59
C ALA A 270 10.79 -3.97 -23.53
N SER A 271 9.70 -3.29 -23.20
CA SER A 271 9.69 -2.16 -22.24
C SER A 271 9.41 -2.58 -20.78
N SER A 272 9.14 -3.86 -20.54
CA SER A 272 8.67 -4.36 -19.24
C SER A 272 9.43 -5.60 -18.77
N LEU A 273 9.48 -5.78 -17.47
CA LEU A 273 10.07 -6.96 -16.83
C LEU A 273 8.97 -7.80 -16.18
N MET A 274 9.25 -9.08 -15.98
CA MET A 274 8.51 -9.93 -15.06
C MET A 274 9.39 -10.39 -13.92
N PHE A 275 9.01 -10.01 -12.71
CA PHE A 275 9.74 -10.37 -11.51
C PHE A 275 9.33 -11.75 -11.03
N VAL A 276 10.31 -12.62 -10.80
CA VAL A 276 10.12 -14.02 -10.40
C VAL A 276 11.10 -14.40 -9.30
N SER A 277 10.94 -15.58 -8.68
CA SER A 277 11.96 -16.09 -7.75
C SER A 277 13.23 -16.53 -8.48
N LYS A 278 14.37 -16.51 -7.77
CA LYS A 278 15.63 -17.07 -8.28
C LYS A 278 15.48 -18.54 -8.72
N ALA A 279 14.65 -19.31 -8.01
CA ALA A 279 14.36 -20.71 -8.35
C ALA A 279 13.63 -20.84 -9.70
N ALA A 280 12.64 -20.00 -9.98
CA ALA A 280 11.92 -20.00 -11.25
C ALA A 280 12.85 -19.67 -12.43
N LEU A 281 13.74 -18.70 -12.25
CA LEU A 281 14.74 -18.32 -13.26
C LEU A 281 15.72 -19.48 -13.53
N LYS A 282 16.30 -20.08 -12.49
CA LYS A 282 17.23 -21.22 -12.61
C LYS A 282 16.60 -22.45 -13.28
N ARG A 283 15.30 -22.69 -13.07
CA ARG A 283 14.57 -23.82 -13.68
C ARG A 283 14.17 -23.58 -15.13
N GLY A 284 14.57 -22.46 -15.73
CA GLY A 284 14.27 -22.10 -17.12
C GLY A 284 12.78 -21.85 -17.37
N LEU A 285 12.03 -21.35 -16.38
CA LEU A 285 10.57 -21.23 -16.44
C LEU A 285 10.10 -20.39 -17.62
N ARG A 286 10.81 -19.30 -17.94
CA ARG A 286 10.52 -18.43 -19.08
C ARG A 286 10.44 -19.20 -20.41
N SER A 287 11.41 -20.07 -20.67
CA SER A 287 11.47 -20.88 -21.90
C SER A 287 10.36 -21.91 -21.94
N LYS A 288 10.11 -22.61 -20.82
CA LYS A 288 9.04 -23.62 -20.70
C LYS A 288 7.65 -23.03 -20.95
N LEU A 289 7.41 -21.80 -20.52
CA LEU A 289 6.14 -21.10 -20.71
C LEU A 289 6.07 -20.32 -22.04
N GLY A 290 7.15 -20.27 -22.82
CA GLY A 290 7.19 -19.53 -24.08
C GLY A 290 7.02 -18.01 -23.91
N VAL A 291 7.49 -17.44 -22.79
CA VAL A 291 7.21 -16.03 -22.49
C VAL A 291 8.27 -15.08 -23.05
N GLU A 292 7.83 -14.10 -23.82
CA GLU A 292 8.72 -13.11 -24.46
C GLU A 292 9.32 -12.09 -23.47
N LYS A 293 8.57 -11.62 -22.48
CA LYS A 293 9.08 -10.65 -21.48
C LYS A 293 10.28 -11.21 -20.73
N GLU A 294 11.24 -10.34 -20.43
CA GLU A 294 12.41 -10.71 -19.64
C GLU A 294 12.00 -11.07 -18.20
N PHE A 295 12.51 -12.21 -17.71
CA PHE A 295 12.34 -12.62 -16.33
C PHE A 295 13.53 -12.12 -15.52
N VAL A 296 13.25 -11.43 -14.43
CA VAL A 296 14.26 -10.92 -13.50
C VAL A 296 13.97 -11.47 -12.12
N ALA A 297 15.00 -12.00 -11.48
CA ALA A 297 14.83 -12.55 -10.13
C ALA A 297 14.69 -11.42 -9.11
N VAL A 298 13.72 -11.54 -8.20
CA VAL A 298 13.70 -10.72 -6.98
C VAL A 298 14.92 -11.05 -6.11
N GLU A 299 15.39 -10.07 -5.35
CA GLU A 299 16.55 -10.23 -4.48
C GLU A 299 16.46 -9.42 -3.20
N ASN A 300 17.16 -9.89 -2.16
CA ASN A 300 17.35 -9.16 -0.90
C ASN A 300 16.03 -8.86 -0.16
N THR A 301 15.12 -9.84 -0.13
CA THR A 301 13.88 -9.76 0.64
C THR A 301 14.00 -10.38 2.03
N ARG A 302 15.11 -11.09 2.30
CA ARG A 302 15.43 -11.74 3.58
C ARG A 302 16.78 -11.33 4.17
N GLY A 303 17.67 -10.75 3.35
CA GLY A 303 19.09 -10.46 3.67
C GLY A 303 19.35 -9.32 4.68
N GLY A 304 18.51 -9.17 5.71
CA GLY A 304 18.59 -8.10 6.71
C GLY A 304 17.71 -6.89 6.43
N ILE A 305 16.88 -6.94 5.38
CA ILE A 305 15.82 -5.96 5.15
C ILE A 305 14.87 -5.91 6.36
N SER A 306 14.63 -4.70 6.83
CA SER A 306 13.84 -4.44 8.04
C SER A 306 13.11 -3.10 7.89
N LYS A 307 12.34 -2.72 8.91
CA LYS A 307 11.67 -1.42 8.96
C LYS A 307 12.62 -0.25 8.70
N LYS A 308 13.87 -0.34 9.19
CA LYS A 308 14.91 0.69 8.95
C LYS A 308 15.30 0.86 7.48
N SER A 309 15.07 -0.15 6.64
CA SER A 309 15.32 -0.08 5.20
C SER A 309 14.26 0.73 4.45
N MET A 310 13.13 1.07 5.09
CA MET A 310 12.06 1.84 4.48
C MET A 310 12.42 3.34 4.45
N VAL A 311 12.67 3.86 3.25
CA VAL A 311 13.14 5.22 3.02
C VAL A 311 12.14 6.22 3.60
N HIS A 312 12.63 7.08 4.50
CA HIS A 312 11.86 8.10 5.26
C HIS A 312 10.72 7.57 6.15
N ASN A 313 10.54 6.24 6.24
CA ASN A 313 9.40 5.59 6.90
C ASN A 313 9.85 4.38 7.73
N GLY A 314 10.96 4.54 8.47
CA GLY A 314 11.55 3.49 9.29
C GLY A 314 11.25 3.61 10.78
N ALA A 315 10.22 4.37 11.18
CA ALA A 315 9.88 4.56 12.59
C ALA A 315 9.32 3.27 13.20
N THR A 316 9.68 3.02 14.46
CA THR A 316 9.26 1.85 15.26
C THR A 316 8.80 2.30 16.64
N PRO A 317 7.71 3.11 16.74
CA PRO A 317 7.17 3.50 18.03
C PRO A 317 6.61 2.29 18.78
N LYS A 318 6.55 2.37 20.11
CA LYS A 318 5.79 1.40 20.90
C LYS A 318 4.30 1.70 20.72
N ILE A 319 3.60 0.84 19.97
CA ILE A 319 2.17 0.99 19.71
C ILE A 319 1.39 0.10 20.68
N GLU A 320 0.41 0.68 21.35
CA GLU A 320 -0.54 -0.03 22.22
C GLU A 320 -1.96 0.29 21.77
N VAL A 321 -2.87 -0.67 21.92
CA VAL A 321 -4.30 -0.54 21.60
C VAL A 321 -5.07 -1.04 22.81
N ASP A 322 -5.99 -0.22 23.31
CA ASP A 322 -6.89 -0.62 24.38
C ASP A 322 -7.92 -1.65 23.84
N PRO A 323 -8.08 -2.82 24.47
CA PRO A 323 -8.96 -3.86 23.96
C PRO A 323 -10.46 -3.56 24.08
N GLU A 324 -10.84 -2.56 24.89
CA GLU A 324 -12.24 -2.17 25.12
C GLU A 324 -12.59 -0.88 24.37
N THR A 325 -11.71 0.11 24.39
CA THR A 325 -11.97 1.43 23.78
C THR A 325 -11.39 1.58 22.38
N TYR A 326 -10.48 0.67 21.98
CA TYR A 326 -9.71 0.70 20.73
C TYR A 326 -8.79 1.91 20.58
N GLU A 327 -8.62 2.71 21.64
CA GLU A 327 -7.70 3.85 21.64
C GLU A 327 -6.28 3.38 21.33
N VAL A 328 -5.68 4.00 20.33
CA VAL A 328 -4.32 3.70 19.89
C VAL A 328 -3.36 4.72 20.47
N THR A 329 -2.29 4.27 21.11
CA THR A 329 -1.19 5.13 21.54
C THR A 329 0.11 4.76 20.84
N ALA A 330 0.99 5.75 20.64
CA ALA A 330 2.37 5.53 20.23
C ALA A 330 3.30 6.24 21.21
N ASP A 331 4.20 5.46 21.84
CA ASP A 331 5.12 5.94 22.88
C ASP A 331 4.38 6.68 24.02
N GLY A 332 3.15 6.23 24.34
CA GLY A 332 2.28 6.80 25.37
C GLY A 332 1.42 7.99 24.91
N GLU A 333 1.57 8.48 23.67
CA GLU A 333 0.74 9.57 23.12
C GLU A 333 -0.47 9.00 22.37
N LEU A 334 -1.68 9.48 22.70
CA LEU A 334 -2.92 9.12 21.99
C LEU A 334 -2.88 9.57 20.53
N LEU A 335 -3.14 8.64 19.61
CA LEU A 335 -3.17 8.87 18.17
C LEU A 335 -4.61 9.01 17.69
N THR A 336 -5.11 10.24 17.68
CA THR A 336 -6.45 10.55 17.18
C THR A 336 -6.48 11.79 16.30
N CYS A 337 -7.38 11.82 15.32
CA CYS A 337 -7.59 12.97 14.45
C CYS A 337 -9.05 13.07 14.00
N ALA A 338 -9.52 14.30 13.75
CA ALA A 338 -10.87 14.52 13.24
C ALA A 338 -11.00 14.03 11.77
N PRO A 339 -12.17 13.52 11.35
CA PRO A 339 -12.41 13.21 9.95
C PRO A 339 -12.31 14.47 9.07
N ALA A 340 -11.82 14.31 7.84
CA ALA A 340 -11.90 15.39 6.85
C ALA A 340 -13.32 15.50 6.27
N GLU A 341 -13.83 16.73 6.18
CA GLU A 341 -15.13 17.04 5.56
C GLU A 341 -15.06 17.09 4.03
N VAL A 342 -13.95 17.62 3.49
CA VAL A 342 -13.71 17.78 2.05
C VAL A 342 -12.24 17.49 1.78
N LEU A 343 -11.95 16.80 0.67
CA LEU A 343 -10.61 16.48 0.24
C LEU A 343 -10.21 17.26 -1.02
N PRO A 344 -8.91 17.61 -1.19
CA PRO A 344 -8.39 17.97 -2.50
C PRO A 344 -8.41 16.75 -3.43
N MET A 345 -8.04 16.94 -4.70
CA MET A 345 -7.89 15.82 -5.65
C MET A 345 -9.18 14.97 -5.81
N ALA A 346 -10.35 15.59 -5.63
CA ALA A 346 -11.66 14.95 -5.68
C ALA A 346 -12.59 15.67 -6.67
N GLN A 347 -13.72 16.22 -6.23
CA GLN A 347 -14.81 16.82 -7.02
C GLN A 347 -14.37 17.77 -8.16
N ARG A 348 -13.24 18.47 -8.00
CA ARG A 348 -12.71 19.38 -9.02
C ARG A 348 -12.29 18.67 -10.31
N TYR A 349 -11.87 17.40 -10.24
CA TYR A 349 -11.13 16.73 -11.31
C TYR A 349 -11.88 15.59 -11.97
N PHE A 350 -12.92 15.06 -11.34
CA PHE A 350 -13.63 13.87 -11.80
C PHE A 350 -15.03 14.23 -12.27
N LEU A 351 -15.46 13.57 -13.35
CA LEU A 351 -16.81 13.73 -13.89
C LEU A 351 -17.85 13.02 -12.99
N PHE A 352 -17.42 11.97 -12.30
CA PHE A 352 -18.20 11.16 -11.35
C PHE A 352 -17.37 10.88 -10.10
#